data_AF-A0A7W5K7H0-F1
#
_entry.id   AF-A0A7W5K7H0-F1
#
_cell.length_a   1.000
_cell.length_b   1.000
_cell.length_c   1.000
_cell.angle_alpha   90.00
_cell.angle_beta   90.00
_cell.angle_gamma   90.00
#
_symmetry.space_group_name_H-M   'P 1'
#
loop_
_entity.id
_entity.type
_entity.pdbx_description
1 polymer ?
#
loop_
_entity_poly.entity_id
_entity_poly.type
_entity_poly.pdbx_seq_one_letter_code
_entity_poly.pdbx_strand_id
1 'polypeptide(L)' 'MIHDRPSAGVGHNSAGCVLCTSIDHAGLVERLAEELWESRQDDTQWARRWADAGDLWHIRFRELARTAIDMLSGAAEGG' A
#
# COMPACT_ATOMS: atom_id res chain seq x y z
N MET A 1 44.63 -14.33 8.36
CA MET A 1 45.06 -14.09 6.97
C MET A 1 43.81 -14.03 6.11
N ILE A 2 43.66 -12.96 5.34
CA ILE A 2 42.43 -12.57 4.62
C ILE A 2 42.58 -12.92 3.12
N HIS A 3 41.42 -13.10 2.47
CA HIS A 3 41.13 -13.13 1.02
C HIS A 3 41.34 -14.49 0.32
N ASP A 4 40.48 -14.97 -0.59
CA ASP A 4 39.63 -14.27 -1.55
C ASP A 4 38.56 -15.24 -2.11
N ARG A 5 37.29 -14.82 -2.21
CA ARG A 5 36.34 -15.40 -3.18
C ARG A 5 35.67 -14.23 -3.92
N PRO A 6 35.78 -14.16 -5.26
CA PRO A 6 35.13 -13.12 -6.03
C PRO A 6 33.66 -13.51 -6.23
N SER A 7 32.80 -13.02 -5.33
CA SER A 7 31.35 -13.07 -5.55
C SER A 7 30.94 -11.84 -6.35
N ALA A 8 30.84 -12.05 -7.66
CA ALA A 8 30.14 -11.29 -8.68
C ALA A 8 29.48 -9.95 -8.24
N GLY A 9 30.07 -8.86 -8.71
CA GLY A 9 29.37 -7.75 -9.35
C GLY A 9 28.32 -7.00 -8.53
N VAL A 10 28.75 -5.92 -7.89
CA VAL A 10 27.87 -4.79 -7.58
C VAL A 10 27.41 -4.17 -8.93
N GLY A 11 26.22 -4.55 -9.36
CA GLY A 11 25.55 -3.91 -10.49
C GLY A 11 25.07 -2.52 -10.07
N HIS A 12 25.68 -1.49 -10.64
CA HIS A 12 25.21 -0.11 -10.56
C HIS A 12 23.75 -0.03 -11.04
N ASN A 13 22.82 0.23 -10.13
CA ASN A 13 21.40 0.43 -10.43
C ASN A 13 21.21 1.78 -11.14
N SER A 14 21.44 1.83 -12.45
CA SER A 14 20.91 2.91 -13.32
C SER A 14 19.45 2.68 -13.73
N ALA A 15 18.85 1.58 -13.27
CA ALA A 15 17.41 1.34 -13.28
C ALA A 15 16.99 1.05 -11.84
N GLY A 16 16.03 1.81 -11.30
CA GLY A 16 15.56 1.67 -9.93
C GLY A 16 15.20 0.21 -9.62
N CYS A 17 15.71 -0.31 -8.50
CA CYS A 17 15.43 -1.67 -8.03
C CYS A 17 13.91 -1.92 -8.09
N VAL A 18 13.47 -2.95 -8.82
CA VAL A 18 12.06 -3.33 -8.95
C VAL A 18 11.40 -3.53 -7.58
N LEU A 19 12.12 -4.01 -6.56
CA LEU A 19 11.56 -4.13 -5.20
C LEU A 19 11.43 -2.79 -4.48
N CYS A 20 12.25 -1.79 -4.85
CA CYS A 20 12.14 -0.43 -4.34
C CYS A 20 11.13 0.42 -5.13
N THR A 21 10.75 0.01 -6.35
CA THR A 21 9.76 0.68 -7.21
C THR A 21 8.43 -0.06 -7.32
N SER A 22 8.34 -1.32 -6.89
CA SER A 22 7.09 -2.08 -6.84
C SER A 22 6.33 -1.68 -5.58
N ILE A 23 5.70 -0.51 -5.64
CA ILE A 23 4.63 -0.17 -4.71
C ILE A 23 3.58 -1.26 -4.89
N ASP A 24 3.39 -2.10 -3.87
CA ASP A 24 2.30 -3.08 -3.86
C ASP A 24 0.98 -2.32 -3.78
N HIS A 25 0.49 -1.90 -4.94
CA HIS A 25 -0.68 -1.05 -5.06
C HIS A 25 -1.93 -1.76 -4.52
N ALA A 26 -1.99 -3.09 -4.65
CA ALA A 26 -3.08 -3.89 -4.10
C ALA A 26 -3.07 -3.84 -2.56
N GLY A 27 -1.92 -4.05 -1.92
CA GLY A 27 -1.78 -3.93 -0.46
C GLY A 27 -2.00 -2.50 0.04
N LEU A 28 -1.59 -1.48 -0.71
CA LEU A 28 -1.87 -0.09 -0.37
C LEU A 28 -3.38 0.21 -0.39
N VAL A 29 -4.07 -0.24 -1.43
CA VAL A 29 -5.53 -0.12 -1.53
C VAL A 29 -6.21 -0.84 -0.37
N GLU A 30 -5.77 -2.05 -0.02
CA GLU A 30 -6.37 -2.82 1.06
C GLU A 30 -6.16 -2.14 2.41
N ARG A 31 -4.93 -1.71 2.70
CA ARG A 31 -4.59 -1.03 3.95
C ARG A 31 -5.35 0.29 4.10
N LEU A 32 -5.46 1.06 3.02
CA LEU A 32 -6.21 2.32 3.04
C LEU A 32 -7.71 2.08 3.20
N ALA A 33 -8.25 1.04 2.58
CA ALA A 33 -9.67 0.67 2.74
C ALA A 33 -10.00 0.30 4.19
N GLU A 34 -9.12 -0.47 4.85
CA GLU A 34 -9.21 -0.79 6.28
C GLU A 34 -9.22 0.48 7.13
N GLU A 35 -8.23 1.36 6.98
CA GLU A 35 -8.15 2.59 7.77
C GLU A 35 -9.37 3.50 7.56
N LEU A 36 -9.86 3.61 6.32
CA LEU A 36 -11.07 4.38 6.02
C LEU A 36 -12.33 3.78 6.66
N TRP A 37 -12.41 2.46 6.75
CA TRP A 37 -13.51 1.79 7.43
C TRP A 37 -13.44 2.00 8.93
N GLU A 38 -12.27 1.77 9.54
CA GLU A 38 -12.06 1.87 10.97
C GLU A 38 -12.20 3.31 11.47
N SER A 39 -11.78 4.31 10.68
CA SER A 39 -11.97 5.73 11.02
C SER A 39 -13.43 6.16 11.15
N ARG A 40 -14.37 5.35 10.63
CA ARG A 40 -15.81 5.61 10.66
C ARG A 40 -16.54 4.76 11.69
N GLN A 41 -15.84 3.83 12.34
CA GLN A 41 -16.40 3.14 13.48
C GLN A 41 -16.26 4.05 14.71
N ASP A 42 -17.36 4.19 15.44
CA ASP A 42 -17.34 4.86 16.74
C ASP A 42 -16.60 3.97 17.76
N ASP A 43 -16.06 4.52 18.85
CA ASP A 43 -15.33 3.77 19.90
C ASP A 43 -16.33 3.02 20.82
N THR A 44 -17.22 2.26 20.19
CA THR A 44 -18.28 1.52 20.83
C THR A 44 -18.04 0.03 20.69
N GLN A 45 -18.64 -0.74 21.58
CA GLN A 45 -18.66 -2.20 21.52
C GLN A 45 -19.31 -2.79 20.25
N TRP A 46 -19.91 -1.94 19.40
CA TRP A 46 -20.52 -2.33 18.12
C TRP A 46 -19.68 -1.97 16.90
N ALA A 47 -18.49 -1.38 17.11
CA ALA A 47 -17.51 -1.17 16.06
C ALA A 47 -17.19 -2.51 15.39
N ARG A 48 -17.46 -2.61 14.09
CA ARG A 48 -17.07 -3.79 13.33
C ARG A 48 -15.66 -3.58 12.82
N ARG A 49 -14.80 -4.57 13.01
CA ARG A 49 -13.49 -4.57 12.36
C ARG A 49 -13.65 -4.65 10.86
N TRP A 50 -12.63 -4.22 10.12
CA TRP A 50 -12.64 -4.34 8.66
C TRP A 50 -12.93 -5.77 8.19
N ALA A 51 -12.35 -6.78 8.85
CA ALA A 51 -12.60 -8.18 8.55
C ALA A 51 -14.10 -8.59 8.62
N ASP A 52 -14.89 -7.87 9.42
CA ASP A 52 -16.32 -8.13 9.67
C ASP A 52 -17.26 -7.15 8.96
N ALA A 53 -16.71 -6.26 8.12
CA ALA A 53 -17.47 -5.24 7.41
C ALA A 53 -18.50 -5.85 6.43
N GLY A 54 -18.20 -7.02 5.87
CA GLY A 54 -19.03 -7.71 4.87
C GLY A 54 -18.75 -7.22 3.44
N ASP A 55 -19.09 -8.06 2.46
CA ASP A 55 -18.62 -7.92 1.07
C ASP A 55 -18.97 -6.58 0.41
N LEU A 56 -20.19 -6.07 0.64
CA LEU A 56 -20.61 -4.78 0.09
C LEU A 56 -19.69 -3.65 0.56
N TRP A 57 -19.35 -3.63 1.84
CA TRP A 57 -18.50 -2.60 2.42
C TRP A 57 -17.05 -2.80 2.01
N HIS A 58 -16.57 -4.03 1.90
CA HIS A 58 -15.28 -4.34 1.29
C HIS A 58 -15.14 -3.75 -0.11
N ILE A 59 -16.13 -3.94 -0.97
CA ILE A 59 -16.13 -3.40 -2.33
C ILE A 59 -16.08 -1.87 -2.30
N ARG A 60 -16.97 -1.22 -1.54
CA ARG A 60 -17.08 0.25 -1.51
C ARG A 60 -15.84 0.94 -0.99
N PHE A 61 -15.25 0.43 0.08
CA PHE A 61 -14.08 1.07 0.68
C PHE A 61 -12.80 0.80 -0.12
N ARG A 62 -12.69 -0.33 -0.83
CA ARG A 62 -11.63 -0.54 -1.82
C ARG A 62 -11.75 0.41 -3.02
N GLU A 63 -12.96 0.65 -3.52
CA GLU A 63 -13.22 1.65 -4.58
C GLU A 63 -12.83 3.07 -4.12
N LEU A 64 -13.20 3.42 -2.88
CA LEU A 64 -12.85 4.72 -2.29
C LEU A 64 -11.33 4.87 -2.13
N ALA A 65 -10.65 3.84 -1.61
CA ALA A 65 -9.20 3.82 -1.46
C ALA A 65 -8.47 4.00 -2.79
N ARG A 66 -8.91 3.31 -3.86
CA ARG A 66 -8.36 3.48 -5.22
C ARG A 66 -8.48 4.93 -5.71
N THR A 67 -9.66 5.52 -5.56
CA THR A 67 -9.91 6.92 -5.96
C THR A 67 -9.01 7.88 -5.19
N ALA A 68 -8.84 7.67 -3.88
CA ALA A 68 -7.99 8.51 -3.05
C ALA A 68 -6.51 8.41 -3.46
N ILE A 69 -6.00 7.21 -3.73
CA ILE A 69 -4.62 6.99 -4.17
C ILE A 69 -4.38 7.65 -5.53
N ASP A 70 -5.30 7.51 -6.48
CA ASP A 70 -5.21 8.14 -7.80
C ASP A 70 -5.13 9.67 -7.68
N MET A 71 -6.02 10.29 -6.89
CA MET A 71 -6.00 11.74 -6.65
C MET A 71 -4.71 12.22 -6.00
N LEU A 72 -4.21 11.50 -4.99
CA LEU A 72 -2.99 11.88 -4.26
C LEU A 72 -1.73 11.68 -5.11
N SER A 73 -1.72 10.66 -5.96
CA SER A 73 -0.60 10.40 -6.88
C SER A 73 -0.56 11.42 -8.02
N GLY A 74 -1.72 11.78 -8.58
CA GLY A 74 -1.82 12.84 -9.58
C GLY A 74 -1.52 14.23 -9.02
N ALA A 75 -1.79 14.48 -7.74
CA ALA A 75 -1.40 15.71 -7.06
C ALA A 75 0.12 15.85 -6.85
N ALA A 76 0.86 14.74 -6.78
CA ALA A 76 2.30 14.74 -6.57
C ALA A 76 3.11 15.14 -7.83
N GLU A 77 2.53 15.05 -9.03
CA GLU A 77 3.19 15.37 -10.30
C GLU A 77 2.92 16.80 -10.81
N GLY A 78 2.08 17.58 -10.09
CA GLY A 78 1.61 18.90 -10.51
C GLY A 78 2.09 20.09 -9.67
N GLY A 79 3.15 19.93 -8.86
CA GLY A 79 3.72 20.95 -7.98
C GLY A 79 4.93 21.68 -8.55
#